data_AF-A0A7I7SEN4-F1
#
_entry.id   AF-A0A7I7SEN4-F1
#
_cell.length_a   1.000
_cell.length_b   1.000
_cell.length_c   1.000
_cell.angle_alpha   90.00
_cell.angle_beta   90.00
_cell.angle_gamma   90.00
#
_symmetry.space_group_name_H-M   'P 1'
#
loop_
_entity.id
_entity.type
_entity.pdbx_description
1 polymer ?
#
loop_
_entity_poly.entity_id
_entity_poly.type
_entity_poly.pdbx_seq_one_letter_code
_entity_poly.pdbx_strand_id
1 'polypeptide(L)'
;MPLTAGAGRLRLPLAALLVACGAGGGAWLVHTTGHHSDCDRVQQFAERWTATQHYIIDSVEADESTLPPDFTDEADALLDENDAARLRSLADTVRTPGMAEALRTWSDGAALTAEFHRDVATAPETDDGWPPAPILDKARRAQRLISEGWGSLESLCPDLEALRDFD
;
A
#
# COMPACT_ATOMS: atom_id res chain seq x y z
N MET A 1 78.88 -23.11 18.48
CA MET A 1 77.56 -23.70 18.16
C MET A 1 76.64 -22.57 17.71
N PRO A 2 76.35 -22.41 16.41
CA PRO A 2 75.38 -21.41 15.95
C PRO A 2 73.98 -22.01 15.88
N LEU A 3 73.00 -21.30 16.44
CA LEU A 3 71.57 -21.58 16.29
C LEU A 3 71.08 -20.93 14.99
N THR A 4 70.68 -21.75 14.02
CA THR A 4 69.94 -21.31 12.84
C THR A 4 68.46 -21.17 13.18
N ALA A 5 67.95 -19.93 13.25
CA ALA A 5 66.52 -19.65 13.35
C ALA A 5 65.89 -19.63 11.95
N GLY A 6 64.99 -20.58 11.68
CA GLY A 6 64.20 -20.64 10.46
C GLY A 6 63.04 -19.64 10.51
N ALA A 7 63.03 -18.68 9.59
CA ALA A 7 61.90 -17.80 9.35
C ALA A 7 60.84 -18.54 8.52
N GLY A 8 59.91 -19.20 9.20
CA GLY A 8 58.72 -19.79 8.62
C GLY A 8 57.74 -18.71 8.13
N ARG A 9 57.38 -18.79 6.85
CA ARG A 9 56.48 -17.90 6.12
C ARG A 9 55.07 -17.90 6.72
N LEU A 10 54.77 -16.95 7.60
CA LEU A 10 53.39 -16.59 7.99
C LEU A 10 52.93 -15.40 7.14
N ARG A 11 52.51 -15.67 5.90
CA ARG A 11 51.84 -14.67 5.05
C ARG A 11 50.73 -15.33 4.26
N LEU A 12 49.61 -15.64 4.90
CA LEU A 12 48.30 -15.95 4.30
C LEU A 12 47.30 -16.20 5.44
N PRO A 13 46.69 -15.14 6.02
CA PRO A 13 45.21 -15.20 6.12
C PRO A 13 44.50 -13.84 6.04
N LEU A 14 45.18 -12.73 5.75
CA LEU A 14 44.53 -11.40 5.82
C LEU A 14 43.59 -11.10 4.62
N ALA A 15 43.88 -11.65 3.44
CA ALA A 15 43.08 -11.40 2.24
C ALA A 15 41.71 -12.12 2.27
N ALA A 16 41.62 -13.30 2.90
CA ALA A 16 40.38 -14.07 2.98
C ALA A 16 39.36 -13.45 3.95
N LEU A 17 39.83 -12.77 5.00
CA LEU A 17 38.98 -12.13 6.01
C LEU A 17 38.29 -10.85 5.48
N LEU A 18 38.91 -10.14 4.52
CA LEU A 18 38.34 -8.92 3.92
C LEU A 18 37.21 -9.21 2.91
N VAL A 19 37.26 -10.36 2.22
CA VAL A 19 36.22 -10.75 1.26
C VAL A 19 34.92 -11.17 1.96
N ALA A 20 35.01 -11.79 3.15
CA ALA A 20 33.84 -12.20 3.91
C ALA A 20 33.06 -11.02 4.53
N CYS A 21 33.72 -9.93 4.93
CA CYS A 21 33.05 -8.74 5.46
C CYS A 21 32.38 -7.87 4.36
N GLY A 22 32.89 -7.89 3.12
CA GLY A 22 32.35 -7.06 2.04
C GLY A 22 30.97 -7.51 1.56
N ALA A 23 30.70 -8.82 1.54
CA ALA A 23 29.42 -9.36 1.06
C ALA A 23 28.25 -9.09 2.01
N GLY A 24 28.49 -9.08 3.33
CA GLY A 24 27.45 -8.80 4.32
C GLY A 24 26.98 -7.34 4.34
N GLY A 25 27.91 -6.38 4.18
CA GLY A 25 27.58 -4.95 4.18
C GLY A 25 26.79 -4.51 2.94
N GLY A 26 27.10 -5.06 1.78
CA GLY A 26 26.39 -4.76 0.53
C GLY A 26 24.93 -5.21 0.56
N ALA A 27 24.66 -6.42 1.07
CA ALA A 27 23.29 -6.92 1.20
C ALA A 27 22.43 -6.09 2.17
N TRP A 28 23.03 -5.61 3.28
CA TRP A 28 22.30 -4.80 4.27
C TRP A 28 21.95 -3.40 3.74
N LEU A 29 22.88 -2.74 3.04
CA LEU A 29 22.64 -1.42 2.44
C LEU A 29 21.60 -1.47 1.30
N VAL A 30 21.62 -2.53 0.48
CA VAL A 30 20.61 -2.71 -0.58
C VAL A 30 19.23 -3.00 0.00
N HIS A 31 19.17 -3.67 1.17
CA HIS A 31 17.91 -3.96 1.85
C HIS A 31 17.27 -2.71 2.47
N THR A 32 18.05 -1.88 3.18
CA THR A 32 17.50 -0.67 3.85
C THR A 32 17.08 0.42 2.87
N THR A 33 17.84 0.61 1.78
CA THR A 33 17.49 1.55 0.71
C THR A 33 16.24 1.13 -0.06
N GLY A 34 16.01 -0.18 -0.18
CA GLY A 34 14.81 -0.71 -0.82
C GLY A 34 13.53 -0.46 -0.03
N HIS A 35 13.60 -0.62 1.29
CA HIS A 35 12.43 -0.45 2.16
C HIS A 35 11.91 0.99 2.16
N HIS A 36 12.80 2.00 2.20
CA HIS A 36 12.40 3.41 2.08
C HIS A 36 11.70 3.67 0.74
N SER A 37 12.25 3.15 -0.36
CA SER A 37 11.64 3.36 -1.69
C SER A 37 10.25 2.71 -1.84
N ASP A 38 9.98 1.64 -1.10
CA ASP A 38 8.66 1.00 -1.12
C ASP A 38 7.66 1.81 -0.28
N CYS A 39 8.04 2.26 0.91
CA CYS A 39 7.19 3.13 1.75
C CYS A 39 6.83 4.46 1.05
N ASP A 40 7.78 5.11 0.36
CA ASP A 40 7.53 6.35 -0.39
C ASP A 40 6.47 6.18 -1.49
N ARG A 41 6.45 5.00 -2.14
CA ARG A 41 5.47 4.68 -3.19
C ARG A 41 4.10 4.39 -2.60
N VAL A 42 4.05 3.73 -1.45
CA VAL A 42 2.81 3.52 -0.69
C VAL A 42 2.24 4.85 -0.22
N GLN A 43 3.07 5.76 0.31
CA GLN A 43 2.67 7.11 0.73
C GLN A 43 2.03 7.88 -0.42
N GLN A 44 2.68 7.94 -1.58
CA GLN A 44 2.12 8.61 -2.76
C GLN A 44 0.76 8.04 -3.20
N PHE A 45 0.58 6.72 -3.09
CA PHE A 45 -0.71 6.10 -3.38
C PHE A 45 -1.76 6.49 -2.32
N ALA A 46 -1.39 6.46 -1.03
CA ALA A 46 -2.28 6.83 0.08
C ALA A 46 -2.75 8.28 -0.01
N GLU A 47 -1.85 9.23 -0.28
CA GLU A 47 -2.22 10.64 -0.46
C GLU A 47 -3.26 10.81 -1.57
N ARG A 48 -3.05 10.15 -2.72
CA ARG A 48 -3.98 10.22 -3.85
C ARG A 48 -5.33 9.58 -3.50
N TRP A 49 -5.31 8.40 -2.87
CA TRP A 49 -6.52 7.72 -2.45
C TRP A 49 -7.33 8.59 -1.48
N THR A 50 -6.68 9.13 -0.45
CA THR A 50 -7.30 10.03 0.53
C THR A 50 -7.90 11.27 -0.12
N ALA A 51 -7.16 11.94 -1.02
CA ALA A 51 -7.67 13.07 -1.76
C ALA A 51 -8.92 12.71 -2.60
N THR A 52 -8.93 11.51 -3.18
CA THR A 52 -10.07 11.00 -3.95
C THR A 52 -11.29 10.74 -3.06
N GLN A 53 -11.09 10.13 -1.88
CA GLN A 53 -12.18 9.89 -0.94
C GLN A 53 -12.77 11.19 -0.38
N HIS A 54 -11.92 12.18 -0.03
CA HIS A 54 -12.41 13.50 0.39
C HIS A 54 -13.20 14.20 -0.72
N TYR A 55 -12.71 14.17 -1.96
CA TYR A 55 -13.46 14.72 -3.10
C TYR A 55 -14.86 14.10 -3.20
N ILE A 56 -14.97 12.78 -3.07
CA ILE A 56 -16.25 12.07 -3.12
C ILE A 56 -17.16 12.50 -1.96
N ILE A 57 -16.64 12.51 -0.73
CA ILE A 57 -17.42 12.88 0.48
C ILE A 57 -17.91 14.33 0.36
N ASP A 58 -17.01 15.26 0.06
CA ASP A 58 -17.34 16.69 -0.07
C ASP A 58 -18.39 16.92 -1.17
N SER A 59 -18.32 16.18 -2.28
CA SER A 59 -19.29 16.24 -3.37
C SER A 59 -20.67 15.73 -2.95
N VAL A 60 -20.74 14.69 -2.11
CA VAL A 60 -22.00 14.20 -1.55
C VAL A 60 -22.59 15.16 -0.52
N GLU A 61 -21.75 15.75 0.34
CA GLU A 61 -22.20 16.67 1.39
C GLU A 61 -22.67 18.02 0.83
N ALA A 62 -22.04 18.53 -0.22
CA ALA A 62 -22.36 19.82 -0.81
C ALA A 62 -23.72 19.88 -1.51
N ASP A 63 -24.25 18.76 -2.00
CA ASP A 63 -25.42 18.72 -2.89
C ASP A 63 -26.71 18.20 -2.23
N GLU A 64 -26.84 18.41 -0.90
CA GLU A 64 -28.03 18.15 -0.07
C GLU A 64 -28.93 17.00 -0.57
N SER A 65 -28.44 15.75 -0.49
CA SER A 65 -29.15 14.48 -0.69
C SER A 65 -29.23 13.88 -2.11
N THR A 66 -28.60 14.48 -3.11
CA THR A 66 -28.51 13.89 -4.46
C THR A 66 -27.06 13.78 -4.90
N LEU A 67 -26.63 12.57 -5.28
CA LEU A 67 -25.35 12.44 -5.99
C LEU A 67 -25.45 13.25 -7.30
N PRO A 68 -24.41 14.03 -7.66
CA PRO A 68 -24.40 14.76 -8.94
C PRO A 68 -24.78 13.84 -10.11
N PRO A 69 -25.49 14.33 -11.13
CA PRO A 69 -25.92 13.49 -12.27
C PRO A 69 -24.76 12.87 -13.06
N ASP A 70 -23.55 13.42 -12.94
CA ASP A 70 -22.28 12.95 -13.47
C ASP A 70 -21.42 12.22 -12.44
N PHE A 71 -21.90 12.04 -11.20
CA PHE A 71 -21.17 11.35 -10.14
C PHE A 71 -20.80 9.92 -10.53
N THR A 72 -21.60 9.25 -11.37
CA THR A 72 -21.22 7.90 -11.85
C THR A 72 -20.01 7.96 -12.76
N ASP A 73 -19.94 8.93 -13.68
CA ASP A 73 -18.81 9.10 -14.59
C ASP A 73 -17.55 9.60 -13.85
N GLU A 74 -17.72 10.48 -12.86
CA GLU A 74 -16.62 10.95 -12.02
C GLU A 74 -16.16 9.91 -11.01
N ALA A 75 -17.07 9.21 -10.33
CA ALA A 75 -16.73 8.12 -9.44
C ALA A 75 -16.10 6.97 -10.22
N ASP A 76 -16.60 6.60 -11.40
CA ASP A 76 -15.92 5.62 -12.24
C ASP A 76 -14.56 6.14 -12.71
N ALA A 77 -14.39 7.41 -13.09
CA ALA A 77 -13.08 7.96 -13.46
C ALA A 77 -12.08 8.02 -12.28
N LEU A 78 -12.57 8.25 -11.06
CA LEU A 78 -11.78 8.41 -9.84
C LEU A 78 -11.51 7.08 -9.12
N LEU A 79 -12.45 6.16 -9.16
CA LEU A 79 -12.46 4.88 -8.42
C LEU A 79 -12.39 3.66 -9.35
N ASP A 80 -12.15 3.84 -10.65
CA ASP A 80 -12.13 2.73 -11.60
C ASP A 80 -11.24 1.56 -11.13
N GLU A 81 -11.34 0.44 -11.84
CA GLU A 81 -10.42 -0.72 -11.78
C GLU A 81 -8.93 -0.31 -11.67
N ASN A 82 -8.59 0.89 -12.11
CA ASN A 82 -7.27 1.50 -12.00
C ASN A 82 -6.69 1.48 -10.58
N ASP A 83 -7.43 1.78 -9.52
CA ASP A 83 -6.82 1.87 -8.19
C ASP A 83 -6.55 0.50 -7.57
N ALA A 84 -7.49 -0.45 -7.72
CA ALA A 84 -7.24 -1.85 -7.38
C ALA A 84 -6.11 -2.46 -8.23
N ALA A 85 -6.10 -2.23 -9.55
CA ALA A 85 -5.06 -2.73 -10.43
C ALA A 85 -3.68 -2.10 -10.12
N ARG A 86 -3.62 -0.81 -9.81
CA ARG A 86 -2.40 -0.11 -9.38
C ARG A 86 -1.89 -0.65 -8.05
N LEU A 87 -2.77 -0.91 -7.07
CA LEU A 87 -2.39 -1.53 -5.80
C LEU A 87 -1.82 -2.94 -6.01
N ARG A 88 -2.45 -3.76 -6.87
CA ARG A 88 -1.90 -5.08 -7.23
C ARG A 88 -0.56 -4.97 -7.93
N SER A 89 -0.42 -4.06 -8.89
CA SER A 89 0.85 -3.81 -9.57
C SER A 89 1.92 -3.32 -8.60
N LEU A 90 1.58 -2.47 -7.63
CA LEU A 90 2.49 -2.03 -6.58
C LEU A 90 2.90 -3.23 -5.70
N ALA A 91 1.94 -4.06 -5.27
CA ALA A 91 2.17 -5.26 -4.48
C ALA A 91 3.13 -6.26 -5.16
N ASP A 92 3.13 -6.35 -6.49
CA ASP A 92 4.02 -7.23 -7.24
C ASP A 92 5.45 -6.68 -7.39
N THR A 93 5.67 -5.41 -7.01
CA THR A 93 6.97 -4.73 -7.16
C THR A 93 7.65 -4.43 -5.82
N VAL A 94 6.92 -4.42 -4.71
CA VAL A 94 7.51 -4.21 -3.38
C VAL A 94 8.32 -5.42 -2.95
N ARG A 95 9.39 -5.19 -2.18
CA ARG A 95 10.35 -6.23 -1.79
C ARG A 95 9.95 -6.93 -0.49
N THR A 96 9.12 -6.29 0.31
CA THR A 96 8.67 -6.79 1.62
C THR A 96 7.39 -7.61 1.46
N PRO A 97 7.38 -8.93 1.76
CA PRO A 97 6.20 -9.77 1.55
C PRO A 97 4.96 -9.30 2.32
N GLY A 98 5.14 -8.82 3.56
CA GLY A 98 4.03 -8.27 4.35
C GLY A 98 3.41 -7.01 3.73
N MET A 99 4.23 -6.19 3.05
CA MET A 99 3.73 -5.02 2.33
C MET A 99 2.94 -5.43 1.08
N ALA A 100 3.43 -6.45 0.35
CA ALA A 100 2.70 -7.00 -0.79
C ALA A 100 1.35 -7.57 -0.38
N GLU A 101 1.28 -8.28 0.75
CA GLU A 101 0.03 -8.80 1.30
C GLU A 101 -0.93 -7.66 1.71
N ALA A 102 -0.44 -6.67 2.46
CA ALA A 102 -1.25 -5.53 2.87
C ALA A 102 -1.80 -4.73 1.68
N LEU A 103 -0.99 -4.51 0.63
CA LEU A 103 -1.40 -3.85 -0.61
C LEU A 103 -2.45 -4.67 -1.39
N ARG A 104 -2.37 -6.01 -1.35
CA ARG A 104 -3.40 -6.87 -1.96
C ARG A 104 -4.71 -6.81 -1.18
N THR A 105 -4.66 -6.81 0.15
CA THR A 105 -5.84 -6.62 1.00
C THR A 105 -6.50 -5.27 0.72
N TRP A 106 -5.71 -4.21 0.66
CA TRP A 106 -6.21 -2.89 0.27
C TRP A 106 -6.79 -2.90 -1.15
N SER A 107 -6.13 -3.54 -2.11
CA SER A 107 -6.65 -3.68 -3.47
C SER A 107 -8.02 -4.38 -3.51
N ASP A 108 -8.23 -5.41 -2.70
CA ASP A 108 -9.51 -6.11 -2.65
C ASP A 108 -10.60 -5.22 -2.05
N GLY A 109 -10.25 -4.43 -1.04
CA GLY A 109 -11.11 -3.38 -0.50
C GLY A 109 -11.47 -2.31 -1.53
N ALA A 110 -10.49 -1.78 -2.26
CA ALA A 110 -10.69 -0.79 -3.31
C ALA A 110 -11.57 -1.31 -4.45
N ALA A 111 -11.41 -2.57 -4.85
CA ALA A 111 -12.28 -3.20 -5.84
C ALA A 111 -13.74 -3.29 -5.37
N LEU A 112 -13.97 -3.64 -4.09
CA LEU A 112 -15.32 -3.65 -3.51
C LEU A 112 -15.90 -2.25 -3.37
N THR A 113 -15.09 -1.22 -3.12
CA THR A 113 -15.52 0.19 -3.15
C THR A 113 -16.03 0.55 -4.54
N ALA A 114 -15.25 0.29 -5.59
CA ALA A 114 -15.67 0.55 -6.98
C ALA A 114 -16.98 -0.17 -7.33
N GLU A 115 -17.11 -1.45 -6.94
CA GLU A 115 -18.36 -2.19 -7.11
C GLU A 115 -19.52 -1.60 -6.31
N PHE A 116 -19.29 -1.11 -5.09
CA PHE A 116 -20.32 -0.44 -4.29
C PHE A 116 -20.83 0.82 -4.99
N HIS A 117 -19.93 1.68 -5.52
CA HIS A 117 -20.35 2.89 -6.23
C HIS A 117 -21.16 2.56 -7.49
N ARG A 118 -20.73 1.56 -8.28
CA ARG A 118 -21.49 1.07 -9.44
C ARG A 118 -22.87 0.53 -9.07
N ASP A 119 -22.96 -0.23 -7.99
CA ASP A 119 -24.23 -0.77 -7.51
C ASP A 119 -25.16 0.35 -6.98
N VAL A 120 -24.63 1.34 -6.26
CA VAL A 120 -25.41 2.49 -5.77
C VAL A 120 -25.95 3.32 -6.93
N ALA A 121 -25.12 3.60 -7.94
CA ALA A 121 -25.52 4.39 -9.11
C ALA A 121 -26.63 3.72 -9.95
N THR A 122 -26.76 2.40 -9.86
CA THR A 122 -27.75 1.61 -10.62
C THR A 122 -28.89 1.07 -9.76
N ALA A 123 -28.83 1.27 -8.44
CA ALA A 123 -29.86 0.81 -7.52
C ALA A 123 -31.16 1.59 -7.71
N PRO A 124 -32.32 0.93 -7.66
CA PRO A 124 -33.59 1.65 -7.58
C PRO A 124 -33.65 2.44 -6.27
N GLU A 125 -34.19 3.66 -6.32
CA GLU A 125 -34.47 4.46 -5.12
C GLU A 125 -35.33 3.64 -4.14
N THR A 126 -34.93 3.63 -2.87
CA THR A 126 -35.69 3.01 -1.79
C THR A 126 -36.45 4.07 -1.01
N ASP A 127 -37.57 3.68 -0.39
CA ASP A 127 -38.42 4.60 0.38
C ASP A 127 -37.70 5.26 1.57
N ASP A 128 -36.61 4.65 2.06
CA ASP A 128 -35.79 5.16 3.16
C ASP A 128 -34.53 5.93 2.71
N GLY A 129 -34.29 6.03 1.40
CA GLY A 129 -33.11 6.68 0.82
C GLY A 129 -31.79 5.94 1.04
N TRP A 130 -31.82 4.71 1.58
CA TRP A 130 -30.63 3.90 1.83
C TRP A 130 -30.45 2.81 0.78
N PRO A 131 -29.21 2.56 0.29
CA PRO A 131 -28.95 1.43 -0.57
C PRO A 131 -29.42 0.10 0.06
N PRO A 132 -29.96 -0.84 -0.73
CA PRO A 132 -30.31 -2.18 -0.27
C PRO A 132 -29.23 -2.85 0.58
N ALA A 133 -29.63 -3.65 1.57
CA ALA A 133 -28.71 -4.30 2.52
C ALA A 133 -27.50 -5.02 1.87
N PRO A 134 -27.62 -5.75 0.74
CA PRO A 134 -26.47 -6.36 0.07
C PRO A 134 -25.43 -5.35 -0.42
N ILE A 135 -25.84 -4.15 -0.84
CA ILE A 135 -24.96 -3.07 -1.27
C ILE A 135 -24.25 -2.47 -0.06
N LEU A 136 -24.95 -2.26 1.05
CA LEU A 136 -24.35 -1.80 2.31
C LEU A 136 -23.35 -2.81 2.89
N ASP A 137 -23.63 -4.12 2.80
CA ASP A 137 -22.71 -5.16 3.25
C ASP A 137 -21.41 -5.17 2.43
N LYS A 138 -21.49 -4.80 1.14
CA LYS A 138 -20.31 -4.60 0.30
C LYS A 138 -19.45 -3.42 0.78
N ALA A 139 -20.06 -2.27 1.06
CA ALA A 139 -19.36 -1.12 1.61
C ALA A 139 -18.66 -1.45 2.94
N ARG A 140 -19.36 -2.13 3.86
CA ARG A 140 -18.77 -2.58 5.14
C ARG A 140 -17.59 -3.52 4.94
N ARG A 141 -17.69 -4.43 3.97
CA ARG A 141 -16.59 -5.35 3.65
C ARG A 141 -15.40 -4.60 3.05
N ALA A 142 -15.65 -3.65 2.15
CA ALA A 142 -14.63 -2.79 1.56
C ALA A 142 -13.87 -2.03 2.64
N GLN A 143 -14.59 -1.34 3.53
CA GLN A 143 -14.01 -0.58 4.64
C GLN A 143 -13.12 -1.45 5.53
N ARG A 144 -13.60 -2.64 5.93
CA ARG A 144 -12.80 -3.56 6.75
C ARG A 144 -11.48 -3.94 6.08
N LEU A 145 -11.50 -4.31 4.80
CA LEU A 145 -10.29 -4.70 4.06
C LEU A 145 -9.32 -3.53 3.89
N ILE A 146 -9.85 -2.33 3.63
CA ILE A 146 -9.04 -1.11 3.54
C ILE A 146 -8.35 -0.84 4.88
N SER A 147 -9.09 -0.87 6.00
CA SER A 147 -8.53 -0.67 7.35
C SER A 147 -7.51 -1.76 7.73
N GLU A 148 -7.76 -3.03 7.40
CA GLU A 148 -6.82 -4.14 7.64
C GLU A 148 -5.52 -3.96 6.83
N GLY A 149 -5.64 -3.57 5.56
CA GLY A 149 -4.51 -3.22 4.69
C GLY A 149 -3.72 -2.04 5.25
N TRP A 150 -4.38 -0.96 5.63
CA TRP A 150 -3.73 0.23 6.19
C TRP A 150 -3.04 -0.02 7.52
N GLY A 151 -3.71 -0.64 8.49
CA GLY A 151 -3.06 -0.94 9.78
C GLY A 151 -1.83 -1.83 9.63
N SER A 152 -1.84 -2.73 8.63
CA SER A 152 -0.65 -3.51 8.28
C SER A 152 0.45 -2.64 7.67
N LEU A 153 0.12 -1.73 6.75
CA LEU A 153 1.09 -0.82 6.12
C LEU A 153 1.71 0.16 7.13
N GLU A 154 0.94 0.72 8.06
CA GLU A 154 1.45 1.60 9.11
C GLU A 154 2.50 0.90 9.99
N SER A 155 2.27 -0.38 10.33
CA SER A 155 3.24 -1.15 11.10
C SER A 155 4.56 -1.41 10.36
N LEU A 156 4.52 -1.41 9.02
CA LEU A 156 5.66 -1.66 8.14
C LEU A 156 6.37 -0.37 7.70
N CYS A 157 5.64 0.75 7.66
CA CYS A 157 6.08 2.07 7.26
C CYS A 157 5.60 3.10 8.30
N PRO A 158 6.31 3.24 9.43
CA PRO A 158 5.86 4.07 10.56
C PRO A 158 5.80 5.58 10.25
N ASP A 159 6.40 6.01 9.14
CA ASP A 159 6.41 7.39 8.67
C ASP A 159 5.32 7.67 7.60
N LEU A 160 4.35 6.77 7.39
CA LEU A 160 3.20 7.00 6.51
C LEU A 160 2.29 8.09 7.12
N GLU A 161 2.49 9.34 6.69
CA GLU A 161 1.70 10.50 7.17
C GLU A 161 0.27 10.47 6.65
N ALA A 162 0.05 10.05 5.39
CA ALA A 162 -1.26 10.12 4.75
C ALA A 162 -2.31 9.19 5.36
N LEU A 163 -1.87 8.20 6.15
CA LEU A 163 -2.76 7.28 6.84
C LEU A 163 -3.27 7.85 8.17
N ARG A 164 -2.51 8.76 8.78
CA ARG A 164 -2.84 9.34 10.09
C ARG A 164 -3.92 10.40 10.05
N ASP A 165 -4.18 10.97 8.87
CA ASP A 165 -5.20 11.99 8.67
C ASP A 165 -6.60 11.40 8.38
N PHE A 166 -6.75 10.07 8.35
CA PHE A 166 -8.00 9.38 8.02
C PHE A 166 -8.77 8.84 9.25
N ASP A 167 -8.22 8.98 10.46
CA ASP A 167 -8.85 8.69 11.77
C ASP A 167 -9.60 9.93 12.32
#